data_AF-A0A7D5F7C4-F1
#
_entry.id   AF-A0A7D5F7C4-F1
#
_cell.length_a   1.000
_cell.length_b   1.000
_cell.length_c   1.000
_cell.angle_alpha   90.00
_cell.angle_beta   90.00
_cell.angle_gamma   90.00
#
_symmetry.space_group_name_H-M   'P 1'
#
loop_
_entity.id
_entity.type
_entity.pdbx_description
1 polymer ?
#
loop_
_entity_poly.entity_id
_entity_poly.type
_entity_poly.pdbx_seq_one_letter_code
_entity_poly.pdbx_strand_id
1 'polypeptide(L)'
;MLRTSTSTVTLYVYDGLGNPTAIVRDIGGTGYTYQYDPYGLPTLTSTSGGAGTSQNPFLFKGGIQDRATGWILFGNRWYNTTIGRWTQQDTLDAPIDPNNANRYAYAGADPINNTDPTGRASTAVRVFGAAHEAARPPP
;
A
#
# COMPACT_ATOMS: atom_id res chain seq x y z
N MET A 1 -1.01 -15.10 2.46
CA MET A 1 -1.48 -15.99 1.39
C MET A 1 -2.91 -15.61 1.04
N LEU A 2 -3.30 -15.68 -0.23
CA LEU A 2 -4.69 -15.56 -0.67
C LEU A 2 -5.09 -16.89 -1.32
N ARG A 3 -6.34 -17.33 -1.12
CA ARG A 3 -6.93 -18.47 -1.83
C ARG A 3 -8.00 -17.95 -2.78
N THR A 4 -7.94 -18.38 -4.03
CA THR A 4 -8.95 -18.02 -5.02
C THR A 4 -10.16 -18.95 -4.96
N SER A 5 -11.28 -18.55 -5.58
CA SER A 5 -12.47 -19.40 -5.74
C SER A 5 -12.21 -20.70 -6.53
N THR A 6 -11.04 -20.83 -7.16
CA THR A 6 -10.59 -22.02 -7.91
C THR A 6 -9.60 -22.89 -7.14
N SER A 7 -9.47 -22.70 -5.81
CA SER A 7 -8.52 -23.41 -4.94
C SER A 7 -7.03 -23.19 -5.25
N THR A 8 -6.69 -22.15 -6.01
CA THR A 8 -5.30 -21.73 -6.23
C THR A 8 -4.80 -21.00 -4.99
N VAL A 9 -3.65 -21.44 -4.46
CA VAL A 9 -2.96 -20.73 -3.39
C VAL A 9 -2.00 -19.72 -3.98
N THR A 10 -2.03 -18.50 -3.45
CA THR A 10 -1.18 -17.42 -3.91
C THR A 10 -0.39 -16.76 -2.80
N LEU A 11 0.83 -16.37 -3.14
CA LEU A 11 1.77 -15.63 -2.29
C LEU A 11 2.06 -14.27 -2.92
N TYR A 12 2.04 -13.23 -2.09
CA TYR A 12 2.45 -11.89 -2.52
C TYR A 12 3.97 -11.79 -2.53
N VAL A 13 4.47 -11.16 -3.58
CA VAL A 13 5.83 -10.62 -3.64
C VAL A 13 5.72 -9.13 -3.40
N TYR A 14 6.57 -8.61 -2.50
CA TYR A 14 6.60 -7.20 -2.15
C TYR A 14 7.89 -6.54 -2.66
N ASP A 15 7.82 -5.26 -3.01
CA ASP A 15 9.01 -4.43 -3.17
C ASP A 15 9.61 -4.00 -1.81
N GLY A 16 10.77 -3.35 -1.84
CA GLY A 16 11.44 -2.85 -0.64
C GLY A 16 10.69 -1.73 0.08
N LEU A 17 9.62 -1.20 -0.52
CA LEU A 17 8.76 -0.15 0.02
C LEU A 17 7.45 -0.72 0.60
N GLY A 18 7.25 -2.03 0.54
CA GLY A 18 6.08 -2.73 1.07
C GLY A 18 4.88 -2.77 0.12
N ASN A 19 5.05 -2.51 -1.18
CA ASN A 19 3.98 -2.66 -2.17
C ASN A 19 3.92 -4.10 -2.69
N PRO A 20 2.75 -4.75 -2.78
CA PRO A 20 2.60 -6.03 -3.44
C PRO A 20 2.80 -5.85 -4.96
N THR A 21 3.93 -6.29 -5.49
CA THR A 21 4.32 -6.14 -6.91
C THR A 21 4.03 -7.36 -7.75
N ALA A 22 3.88 -8.54 -7.14
CA ALA A 22 3.47 -9.72 -7.88
C ALA A 22 2.67 -10.67 -7.01
N ILE A 23 1.94 -11.56 -7.67
CA ILE A 23 1.43 -12.78 -7.06
C ILE A 23 2.11 -13.98 -7.71
N VAL A 24 2.68 -14.87 -6.91
CA VAL A 24 3.11 -16.20 -7.33
C VAL A 24 2.04 -17.21 -6.92
N ARG A 25 1.71 -18.13 -7.82
CA ARG A 25 0.70 -19.16 -7.62
C ARG A 25 1.38 -20.51 -7.39
N ASP A 26 0.69 -21.40 -6.69
CA ASP A 26 1.07 -22.81 -6.56
C ASP A 26 1.00 -23.59 -7.88
N ILE A 27 0.28 -23.07 -8.87
CA ILE A 27 0.20 -23.62 -10.23
C ILE A 27 0.47 -22.56 -11.30
N GLY A 28 1.27 -22.92 -12.31
CA GLY A 28 1.46 -22.08 -13.50
C GLY A 28 2.20 -20.76 -13.28
N GLY A 29 3.10 -20.69 -12.27
CA GLY A 29 4.01 -19.55 -12.06
C GLY A 29 3.33 -18.25 -11.63
N THR A 30 3.92 -17.11 -12.00
CA THR A 30 3.44 -15.77 -11.64
C THR A 30 2.04 -15.50 -12.21
N GLY A 31 1.12 -15.10 -11.34
CA GLY A 31 -0.25 -14.76 -11.72
C GLY A 31 -0.35 -13.45 -12.47
N TYR A 32 0.22 -12.39 -11.88
CA TYR A 32 0.34 -11.05 -12.47
C TYR A 32 1.45 -10.25 -11.77
N THR A 33 1.86 -9.14 -12.40
CA THR A 33 2.83 -8.18 -11.85
C THR A 33 2.33 -6.74 -12.01
N TYR A 34 2.56 -5.92 -10.98
CA TYR A 34 2.34 -4.48 -10.96
C TYR A 34 3.66 -3.73 -10.81
N GLN A 35 3.73 -2.56 -11.44
CA GLN A 35 4.62 -1.48 -11.05
C GLN A 35 3.80 -0.37 -10.42
N TYR A 36 4.41 0.37 -9.50
CA TYR A 36 3.78 1.52 -8.86
C TYR A 36 4.60 2.76 -9.18
N ASP A 37 3.92 3.87 -9.42
CA ASP A 37 4.57 5.18 -9.33
C ASP A 37 4.85 5.53 -7.85
N PRO A 38 5.57 6.63 -7.56
CA PRO A 38 5.87 7.03 -6.18
C PRO A 38 4.62 7.22 -5.30
N TYR A 39 3.50 7.63 -5.89
CA TYR A 39 2.24 7.87 -5.19
C TYR A 39 1.32 6.64 -5.19
N GLY A 40 1.79 5.49 -5.68
CA GLY A 40 1.08 4.23 -5.60
C GLY A 40 0.08 3.97 -6.71
N LEU A 41 0.10 4.73 -7.81
CA LEU A 41 -0.71 4.40 -8.99
C LEU A 41 -0.21 3.08 -9.61
N PRO A 42 -1.03 2.02 -9.63
CA PRO A 42 -0.61 0.71 -10.11
C PRO A 42 -0.71 0.63 -11.64
N THR A 43 0.34 0.14 -12.29
CA THR A 43 0.36 -0.25 -13.71
C THR A 43 0.54 -1.75 -13.82
N LEU A 44 -0.43 -2.45 -14.42
CA LEU A 44 -0.34 -3.89 -14.68
C LEU A 44 0.69 -4.13 -15.80
N THR A 45 1.80 -4.78 -15.49
CA THR A 45 2.90 -5.00 -16.45
C THR A 45 2.90 -6.41 -17.04
N SER A 46 2.30 -7.38 -16.36
CA SER A 46 2.11 -8.73 -16.89
C SER A 46 0.93 -9.42 -16.21
N THR A 47 0.25 -10.31 -16.95
CA THR A 47 -0.84 -11.13 -16.43
C THR A 47 -0.90 -12.46 -17.18
N SER A 48 -1.26 -13.52 -16.46
CA SER A 48 -1.52 -14.84 -17.01
C SER A 48 -2.97 -15.03 -17.52
N GLY A 49 -3.78 -13.96 -17.54
CA GLY A 49 -5.16 -13.98 -18.04
C GLY A 49 -6.21 -14.57 -17.11
N GLY A 50 -5.83 -15.04 -15.91
CA GLY A 50 -6.76 -15.54 -14.89
C GLY A 50 -7.40 -14.45 -14.02
N ALA A 51 -8.29 -14.85 -13.11
CA ALA A 51 -9.02 -13.95 -12.20
C ALA A 51 -8.16 -13.37 -11.06
N GLY A 52 -6.84 -13.56 -11.05
CA GLY A 52 -5.97 -13.13 -9.95
C GLY A 52 -6.00 -11.61 -9.72
N THR A 53 -5.94 -10.82 -10.79
CA THR A 53 -6.01 -9.35 -10.71
C THR A 53 -7.37 -8.89 -10.19
N SER A 54 -8.44 -9.54 -10.61
CA SER A 54 -9.81 -9.28 -10.15
C SER A 54 -10.17 -9.96 -8.83
N GLN A 55 -9.24 -10.65 -8.17
CA GLN A 55 -9.46 -11.23 -6.84
C GLN A 55 -8.55 -10.60 -5.80
N ASN A 56 -7.47 -9.94 -6.21
CA ASN A 56 -6.60 -9.20 -5.32
C ASN A 56 -7.32 -7.97 -4.72
N PRO A 57 -7.43 -7.87 -3.39
CA PRO A 57 -7.92 -6.65 -2.76
C PRO A 57 -6.78 -5.70 -2.35
N PHE A 58 -5.53 -6.18 -2.28
CA PHE A 58 -4.41 -5.42 -1.70
C PHE A 58 -3.50 -4.83 -2.78
N LEU A 59 -3.29 -3.52 -2.76
CA LEU A 59 -2.37 -2.82 -3.67
C LEU A 59 -1.37 -1.97 -2.86
N PHE A 60 -1.13 -0.73 -3.28
CA PHE A 60 -0.12 0.17 -2.72
C PHE A 60 -0.06 0.08 -1.18
N LYS A 61 1.14 -0.14 -0.65
CA LYS A 61 1.42 -0.31 0.78
C LYS A 61 0.50 -1.29 1.53
N GLY A 62 -0.07 -2.26 0.81
CA GLY A 62 -1.00 -3.26 1.37
C GLY A 62 -2.42 -2.74 1.65
N GLY A 63 -2.76 -1.53 1.23
CA GLY A 63 -4.11 -0.97 1.40
C GLY A 63 -5.15 -1.69 0.53
N ILE A 64 -6.42 -1.61 0.94
CA ILE A 64 -7.52 -2.30 0.25
C ILE A 64 -8.07 -1.40 -0.86
N GLN A 65 -8.02 -1.87 -2.10
CA GLN A 65 -8.56 -1.11 -3.22
C GLN A 65 -10.08 -1.28 -3.35
N ASP A 66 -10.79 -0.16 -3.40
CA ASP A 66 -12.13 -0.12 -3.98
C ASP A 66 -12.02 -0.08 -5.51
N ARG A 67 -12.61 -1.07 -6.17
CA ARG A 67 -12.49 -1.24 -7.62
C ARG A 67 -13.42 -0.32 -8.40
N ALA A 68 -14.46 0.22 -7.77
CA ALA A 68 -15.37 1.15 -8.43
C ALA A 68 -14.69 2.51 -8.64
N THR A 69 -13.93 2.98 -7.64
CA THR A 69 -13.26 4.29 -7.67
C THR A 69 -11.77 4.21 -7.99
N GLY A 70 -11.14 3.06 -7.78
CA GLY A 70 -9.69 2.88 -7.80
C GLY A 70 -8.98 3.37 -6.54
N TRP A 71 -9.72 3.90 -5.55
CA TRP A 71 -9.16 4.42 -4.30
C TRP A 71 -8.71 3.29 -3.37
N ILE A 72 -7.79 3.63 -2.47
CA ILE A 72 -7.21 2.69 -1.52
C ILE A 72 -7.59 3.09 -0.11
N LEU A 73 -8.20 2.17 0.63
CA LEU A 73 -8.51 2.36 2.04
C LEU A 73 -7.28 2.04 2.90
N PHE A 74 -6.90 3.02 3.72
CA PHE A 74 -5.92 2.87 4.80
C PHE A 74 -6.57 3.25 6.11
N GLY A 75 -6.81 2.26 6.97
CA GLY A 75 -7.44 2.44 8.28
C GLY A 75 -8.71 3.29 8.22
N ASN A 76 -8.56 4.58 8.51
CA ASN A 76 -9.66 5.55 8.61
C ASN A 76 -9.93 6.39 7.36
N ARG A 77 -9.06 6.39 6.34
CA ARG A 77 -9.17 7.30 5.19
C ARG A 77 -9.01 6.59 3.85
N TRP A 78 -9.70 7.13 2.86
CA TRP A 78 -9.58 6.76 1.45
C TRP A 78 -8.53 7.63 0.77
N TYR A 79 -7.58 6.98 0.14
CA TYR A 79 -6.49 7.57 -0.61
C TYR A 79 -6.76 7.47 -2.11
N ASN A 80 -6.62 8.57 -2.83
CA ASN A 80 -6.74 8.59 -4.28
C ASN A 80 -5.35 8.61 -4.92
N THR A 81 -4.93 7.46 -5.44
CA THR A 81 -3.62 7.26 -6.10
C THR A 81 -3.45 8.11 -7.35
N THR A 82 -4.53 8.42 -8.07
CA THR A 82 -4.48 9.21 -9.33
C THR A 82 -4.03 10.64 -9.10
N ILE A 83 -4.29 11.19 -7.90
CA ILE A 83 -3.94 12.57 -7.54
C ILE A 83 -2.97 12.66 -6.35
N GLY A 84 -2.54 11.52 -5.79
CA GLY A 84 -1.53 11.46 -4.75
C GLY A 84 -1.93 12.01 -3.37
N ARG A 85 -3.21 11.94 -2.98
CA ARG A 85 -3.71 12.55 -1.72
C ARG A 85 -4.89 11.83 -1.08
N TRP A 86 -5.10 12.12 0.20
CA TRP A 86 -6.31 11.73 0.91
C TRP A 86 -7.54 12.42 0.32
N THR A 87 -8.67 11.71 0.39
CA THR A 87 -9.98 12.25 -0.02
C THR A 87 -10.73 12.88 1.16
N GLN A 88 -10.32 12.56 2.39
CA GLN A 88 -10.81 13.20 3.62
C GLN A 88 -9.70 14.02 4.28
N GLN A 89 -10.11 15.11 4.91
CA GLN A 89 -9.24 15.91 5.77
C GLN A 89 -8.79 15.09 6.99
N ASP A 90 -7.50 15.18 7.33
CA ASP A 90 -6.98 14.61 8.57
C ASP A 90 -7.66 15.23 9.80
N THR A 91 -7.98 14.46 10.82
CA THR A 91 -8.45 14.99 12.10
C THR A 91 -7.33 15.61 12.93
N LEU A 92 -6.08 15.19 12.71
CA LEU A 92 -4.92 15.77 13.36
C LEU A 92 -4.66 17.16 12.76
N ASP A 93 -4.76 18.19 13.61
CA ASP A 93 -4.48 19.58 13.24
C ASP A 93 -3.13 20.00 13.82
N ALA A 94 -2.08 19.90 13.00
CA ALA A 94 -0.71 20.26 13.38
C ALA A 94 -0.07 21.15 12.31
N PRO A 95 -0.55 22.40 12.15
CA PRO A 95 -0.13 23.29 11.04
C PRO A 95 1.36 23.69 11.08
N ILE A 96 2.01 23.55 12.25
CA ILE A 96 3.44 23.83 12.42
C ILE A 96 4.35 22.63 12.09
N ASP A 97 3.79 21.43 11.96
CA ASP A 97 4.53 20.24 11.51
C ASP A 97 4.47 20.18 9.98
N PRO A 98 5.60 20.33 9.26
CA PRO A 98 5.61 20.26 7.80
C PRO A 98 5.03 18.96 7.25
N ASN A 99 5.11 17.85 7.98
CA ASN A 99 4.57 16.55 7.55
C ASN A 99 3.03 16.46 7.64
N ASN A 100 2.39 17.38 8.36
CA ASN A 100 0.93 17.42 8.55
C ASN A 100 0.31 18.81 8.30
N ALA A 101 1.10 19.79 7.86
CA ALA A 101 0.61 21.13 7.54
C ALA A 101 -0.47 21.11 6.45
N ASN A 102 -0.40 20.15 5.52
CA ASN A 102 -1.47 19.85 4.58
C ASN A 102 -2.24 18.59 5.03
N ARG A 103 -3.45 18.80 5.53
CA ARG A 103 -4.34 17.74 6.05
C ARG A 103 -4.88 16.76 5.00
N TYR A 104 -4.54 16.96 3.72
CA TYR A 104 -4.83 16.02 2.64
C TYR A 104 -3.57 15.32 2.09
N ALA A 105 -2.37 15.73 2.52
CA ALA A 105 -1.14 15.14 2.04
C ALA A 105 -0.99 13.70 2.56
N TYR A 106 -0.69 12.78 1.65
CA TYR A 106 -0.27 11.44 2.04
C TYR A 106 1.21 11.45 2.38
N ALA A 107 1.59 10.83 3.50
CA ALA A 107 2.98 10.59 3.88
C ALA A 107 3.86 11.87 3.90
N GLY A 108 3.28 13.03 4.27
CA GLY A 108 4.00 14.31 4.25
C GLY A 108 4.44 14.76 2.85
N ALA A 109 3.75 14.30 1.80
CA ALA A 109 4.14 14.46 0.40
C ALA A 109 5.49 13.78 0.02
N ASP A 110 5.95 12.82 0.82
CA ASP A 110 7.13 12.00 0.55
C ASP A 110 6.82 10.49 0.69
N PRO A 111 6.06 9.91 -0.26
CA PRO A 111 5.60 8.52 -0.20
C PRO A 111 6.69 7.46 -0.45
N ILE A 112 7.88 7.88 -0.88
CA ILE A 112 9.04 7.01 -1.01
C ILE A 112 9.65 6.75 0.37
N ASN A 113 9.84 7.80 1.16
CA ASN A 113 10.47 7.69 2.48
C ASN A 113 9.46 7.48 3.61
N ASN A 114 8.19 7.85 3.42
CA ASN A 114 7.15 7.76 4.43
C ASN A 114 5.92 6.95 3.95
N THR A 115 5.10 6.53 4.90
CA THR A 115 3.82 5.84 4.69
C THR A 115 2.86 6.20 5.81
N ASP A 116 1.55 6.09 5.60
CA ASP A 116 0.55 6.24 6.65
C ASP A 116 -0.42 5.05 6.61
N PRO A 117 -0.08 3.93 7.28
CA PRO A 117 -0.87 2.70 7.24
C PRO A 117 -2.23 2.84 7.93
N THR A 118 -2.40 3.85 8.79
CA THR A 118 -3.60 4.05 9.59
C THR A 118 -4.55 5.09 8.99
N GLY A 119 -4.06 5.90 8.05
CA GLY A 119 -4.75 7.10 7.59
C GLY A 119 -4.86 8.15 8.69
N ARG A 120 -3.86 8.31 9.56
CA ARG A 120 -3.85 9.30 10.65
C ARG A 120 -2.52 10.00 10.85
N ALA A 121 -1.41 9.36 10.50
CA ALA A 121 -0.08 9.89 10.74
C ALA A 121 0.96 9.24 9.83
N SER A 122 1.80 10.08 9.25
CA SER A 122 2.96 9.64 8.49
C SER A 122 4.00 9.00 9.41
N THR A 123 4.55 7.86 8.99
CA THR A 123 5.72 7.20 9.58
C THR A 123 6.74 6.89 8.51
N ALA A 124 8.03 6.87 8.88
CA ALA A 124 9.08 6.43 7.96
C ALA A 124 8.81 5.00 7.49
N VAL A 125 9.05 4.75 6.20
CA VAL A 125 9.03 3.41 5.61
C VAL A 125 10.13 2.60 6.28
N ARG A 126 9.75 1.48 6.89
CA ARG A 126 10.71 0.48 7.39
C ARG A 126 10.86 -0.59 6.32
N VAL A 127 12.08 -0.77 5.82
CA VAL A 127 12.40 -1.90 4.93
C VAL A 127 12.21 -3.17 5.75
N PHE A 128 11.32 -4.07 5.29
CA PHE A 128 11.16 -5.40 5.89
C PHE A 128 12.48 -6.17 5.72
N GLY A 129 13.31 -6.13 6.75
CA GLY A 129 14.69 -6.62 6.75
C GLY A 129 15.57 -5.98 7.83
N ALA A 130 15.21 -4.79 8.30
CA ALA A 130 15.76 -4.26 9.55
C ALA A 130 14.97 -4.85 10.73
N ALA A 131 15.63 -5.64 11.57
CA ALA A 131 15.06 -6.10 12.83
C ALA A 131 14.45 -4.90 13.57
N HIS A 132 13.20 -5.05 14.00
CA HIS A 132 12.62 -4.14 14.97
C HIS A 132 13.47 -4.28 16.24
N GLU A 133 14.32 -3.30 16.51
CA GLU A 133 14.82 -3.10 17.85
C GLU A 133 13.64 -2.51 18.62
N ALA A 134 12.95 -3.36 19.37
CA ALA A 134 12.06 -2.92 20.42
C ALA A 134 12.86 -1.94 21.28
N ALA A 135 12.36 -0.72 21.45
CA ALA A 135 12.95 0.22 22.40
C ALA A 135 13.04 -0.49 23.77
N ARG A 136 14.26 -0.84 24.18
CA ARG A 136 14.54 -1.33 25.52
C ARG A 136 14.14 -0.20 26.49
N PRO A 137 13.25 -0.45 27.47
CA PRO A 137 12.89 0.58 28.43
C PRO A 137 14.14 1.03 29.22
N PRO A 138 14.26 2.33 29.53
CA PRO A 138 15.38 2.87 30.29
C PRO A 138 15.46 2.27 31.70
N PRO A 139 16.64 2.30 32.35
CA PRO A 139 16.88 1.67 33.65
C PRO A 139 16.05 2.25 34.79
#